data_AF-A0A9Q4MF41-F1
#
_entry.id   AF-A0A9Q4MF41-F1
#
_cell.length_a   1.000
_cell.length_b   1.000
_cell.length_c   1.000
_cell.angle_alpha   90.00
_cell.angle_beta   90.00
_cell.angle_gamma   90.00
#
_symmetry.space_group_name_H-M   'P 1'
#
loop_
_entity.id
_entity.type
_entity.pdbx_description
1 polymer ?
#
loop_
_entity_poly.entity_id
_entity_poly.type
_entity_poly.pdbx_seq_one_letter_code
_entity_poly.pdbx_strand_id
1 'polypeptide(L)'
;MEKRQQGFTLLEVMIVLIVVPVLAAITLPLYQNYIAKAQVTVALADITPGRVGVEMQLIKGQRTQSPSDISLHAPTTRCRSITVDVEAPRTRSLIDPNGKELVLPANSPMSSITCVINGTSAVDGKFIEWLRISDVGLNGSSADTDGNNIVGKWFCLTNVDEELRPIACKDSLADVPAYT
;
A
#
# COMPACT_ATOMS: atom_id res chain seq x y z
N MET A 1 20.60 -60.05 -5.45
CA MET A 1 19.37 -59.56 -6.10
C MET A 1 19.68 -58.17 -6.63
N GLU A 2 20.02 -58.05 -7.90
CA GLU A 2 20.22 -56.74 -8.53
C GLU A 2 18.86 -56.16 -8.94
N LYS A 3 18.52 -54.99 -8.38
CA LYS A 3 17.37 -54.21 -8.81
C LYS A 3 17.67 -53.64 -10.19
N ARG A 4 16.92 -54.07 -11.22
CA ARG A 4 16.95 -53.43 -12.54
C ARG A 4 16.57 -51.96 -12.39
N GLN A 5 17.51 -51.06 -12.64
CA GLN A 5 17.25 -49.63 -12.71
C GLN A 5 16.40 -49.37 -13.97
N GLN A 6 15.12 -49.06 -13.77
CA GLN A 6 14.26 -48.53 -14.83
C GLN A 6 14.66 -47.07 -15.07
N GLY A 7 15.48 -46.84 -16.09
CA GLY A 7 15.85 -45.50 -16.52
C GLY A 7 14.72 -44.82 -17.29
N PHE A 8 14.68 -43.49 -17.23
CA PHE A 8 13.79 -42.65 -18.04
C PHE A 8 14.06 -42.84 -19.53
N THR A 9 13.02 -42.88 -20.37
CA THR A 9 13.21 -42.96 -21.82
C THR A 9 13.64 -41.61 -22.39
N LEU A 10 14.54 -41.62 -23.40
CA LEU A 10 14.99 -40.39 -24.06
C LEU A 10 13.81 -39.60 -24.66
N LEU A 11 12.78 -40.32 -25.11
CA LEU A 11 11.58 -39.76 -25.70
C LEU A 11 10.68 -39.06 -24.65
N GLU A 12 10.54 -39.61 -23.45
CA GLU A 12 9.84 -38.93 -22.35
C GLU A 12 10.52 -37.61 -22.00
N VAL A 13 11.85 -37.61 -21.91
CA VAL A 13 12.60 -36.38 -21.59
C VAL A 13 12.46 -35.35 -22.72
N MET A 14 12.46 -35.79 -23.97
CA MET A 14 12.36 -34.88 -25.13
C MET A 14 11.01 -34.17 -25.23
N ILE A 15 9.91 -34.86 -24.94
CA ILE A 15 8.57 -34.22 -24.93
C ILE A 15 8.46 -33.26 -23.75
N VAL A 16 8.95 -33.64 -22.56
CA VAL A 16 8.91 -32.78 -21.37
C VAL A 16 9.69 -31.49 -21.61
N LEU A 17 10.86 -31.57 -22.26
CA LEU A 17 11.68 -30.41 -22.61
C LEU A 17 11.03 -29.48 -23.64
N ILE A 18 10.10 -29.97 -24.46
CA ILE A 18 9.37 -29.12 -25.41
C ILE A 18 8.15 -28.48 -24.75
N VAL A 19 7.40 -29.25 -23.96
CA VAL A 19 6.11 -28.79 -23.39
C VAL A 19 6.31 -27.88 -22.18
N VAL A 20 7.23 -28.19 -21.26
CA VAL A 20 7.41 -27.44 -20.01
C VAL A 20 7.84 -25.98 -20.25
N PRO A 21 8.81 -25.66 -21.14
CA PRO A 21 9.17 -24.27 -21.39
C PRO A 21 8.05 -23.43 -21.98
N VAL A 22 7.20 -24.02 -22.84
CA VAL A 22 6.04 -23.32 -23.41
C VAL A 22 5.02 -22.98 -22.32
N LEU A 23 4.71 -23.92 -21.43
CA LEU A 23 3.81 -23.66 -20.30
C LEU A 23 4.42 -22.65 -19.30
N ALA A 24 5.73 -22.75 -19.04
CA ALA A 24 6.44 -21.85 -18.14
C ALA A 24 6.46 -20.41 -18.67
N ALA A 25 6.63 -20.22 -19.98
CA ALA A 25 6.65 -18.89 -20.61
C ALA A 25 5.35 -18.10 -20.38
N ILE A 26 4.20 -18.78 -20.33
CA ILE A 26 2.90 -18.14 -20.09
C ILE A 26 2.65 -17.92 -18.59
N THR A 27 3.01 -18.90 -17.76
CA THR A 27 2.65 -18.92 -16.33
C THR A 27 3.54 -18.06 -15.44
N LEU A 28 4.83 -17.91 -15.77
CA LEU A 28 5.78 -17.11 -14.99
C LEU A 28 5.37 -15.62 -14.84
N PRO A 29 5.04 -14.86 -15.91
CA PRO A 29 4.69 -13.45 -15.76
C PRO A 29 3.39 -13.25 -14.95
N LEU A 30 2.40 -14.13 -15.12
CA LEU A 30 1.16 -14.08 -14.36
C LEU A 30 1.42 -14.31 -12.85
N TYR A 31 2.26 -15.29 -12.53
CA TYR A 31 2.57 -15.62 -11.14
C TYR A 31 3.35 -14.50 -10.42
N GLN A 32 4.23 -13.80 -11.14
CA GLN A 32 4.96 -12.64 -10.62
C GLN A 32 4.01 -11.50 -10.19
N ASN A 33 2.96 -11.23 -10.97
CA ASN A 33 1.93 -10.23 -10.62
C ASN A 33 1.13 -10.65 -9.38
N TYR A 34 0.80 -11.94 -9.25
CA TYR A 34 0.12 -12.45 -8.06
C TYR A 34 0.97 -12.26 -6.79
N ILE A 35 2.27 -12.60 -6.86
CA ILE A 35 3.20 -12.38 -5.75
C ILE A 35 3.31 -10.88 -5.43
N ALA A 36 3.44 -10.03 -6.44
CA ALA A 36 3.53 -8.57 -6.26
C ALA A 36 2.30 -8.02 -5.53
N LYS A 37 1.09 -8.42 -5.96
CA LYS A 37 -0.17 -8.03 -5.31
C LYS A 37 -0.26 -8.52 -3.85
N ALA A 38 0.19 -9.76 -3.60
CA ALA A 38 0.25 -10.31 -2.24
C ALA A 38 1.21 -9.50 -1.36
N GLN A 39 2.38 -9.12 -1.87
CA GLN A 39 3.36 -8.31 -1.14
C GLN A 39 2.81 -6.93 -0.78
N VAL A 40 2.10 -6.26 -1.69
CA VAL A 40 1.46 -4.96 -1.41
C VAL A 40 0.38 -5.11 -0.35
N THR A 41 -0.40 -6.19 -0.40
CA THR A 41 -1.46 -6.47 0.59
C THR A 41 -0.87 -6.71 1.99
N VAL A 42 0.25 -7.44 2.09
CA VAL A 42 0.96 -7.63 3.36
C VAL A 42 1.59 -6.32 3.85
N ALA A 43 2.18 -5.51 2.96
CA ALA A 43 2.70 -4.19 3.33
C ALA A 43 1.61 -3.27 3.91
N LEU A 44 0.39 -3.29 3.33
CA LEU A 44 -0.76 -2.59 3.90
C LEU A 44 -1.14 -3.16 5.28
N ALA A 45 -1.17 -4.47 5.42
CA ALA A 45 -1.50 -5.13 6.67
C ALA A 45 -0.50 -4.81 7.79
N ASP A 46 0.78 -4.68 7.46
CA ASP A 46 1.84 -4.31 8.41
C ASP A 46 1.61 -2.93 9.05
N ILE A 47 1.11 -1.95 8.28
CA ILE A 47 0.86 -0.58 8.78
C ILE A 47 -0.55 -0.34 9.29
N THR A 48 -1.53 -1.18 8.92
CA THR A 48 -2.93 -1.05 9.33
C THR A 48 -3.15 -1.01 10.86
N PRO A 49 -2.49 -1.83 11.70
CA PRO A 49 -2.69 -1.74 13.16
C PRO A 49 -2.23 -0.41 13.75
N GLY A 50 -1.31 0.29 13.08
CA GLY A 50 -0.84 1.61 13.50
C GLY A 50 -1.94 2.67 13.51
N ARG A 51 -3.04 2.48 12.76
CA ARG A 51 -4.20 3.39 12.79
C ARG A 51 -4.74 3.60 14.20
N VAL A 52 -4.86 2.51 14.98
CA VAL A 52 -5.34 2.58 16.36
C VAL A 52 -4.34 3.33 17.25
N GLY A 53 -3.04 3.14 17.02
CA GLY A 53 -1.99 3.89 17.71
C GLY A 53 -2.07 5.38 17.41
N VAL A 54 -2.29 5.75 16.15
CA VAL A 54 -2.51 7.14 15.73
C VAL A 54 -3.73 7.74 16.42
N GLU A 55 -4.89 7.07 16.42
CA GLU A 55 -6.09 7.57 17.12
C GLU A 55 -5.82 7.80 18.61
N MET A 56 -5.06 6.89 19.24
CA MET A 56 -4.71 7.03 20.64
C MET A 56 -3.83 8.26 20.90
N GLN A 57 -2.87 8.54 20.01
CA GLN A 57 -2.01 9.72 20.12
C GLN A 57 -2.80 11.02 19.90
N LEU A 58 -3.74 11.02 18.95
CA LEU A 58 -4.64 12.15 18.73
C LEU A 58 -5.53 12.44 19.94
N ILE A 59 -6.12 11.42 20.55
CA ILE A 59 -6.93 11.58 21.78
C ILE A 59 -6.10 12.14 22.94
N LYS A 60 -4.81 11.77 23.02
CA LYS A 60 -3.86 12.30 24.01
C LYS A 60 -3.35 13.69 23.66
N GLY A 61 -3.63 14.21 22.46
CA GLY A 61 -3.06 15.46 21.95
C GLY A 61 -1.54 15.41 21.74
N GLN A 62 -0.99 14.23 21.48
CA GLN A 62 0.45 14.01 21.32
C GLN A 62 0.81 13.88 19.84
N ARG A 63 1.86 14.60 19.43
CA ARG A 63 2.46 14.49 18.09
C ARG A 63 3.61 13.49 18.14
N THR A 64 3.73 12.64 17.13
CA THR A 64 4.87 11.72 17.04
C THR A 64 5.21 11.41 15.59
N GLN A 65 6.51 11.26 15.34
CA GLN A 65 7.03 10.76 14.06
C GLN A 65 7.68 9.38 14.21
N SER A 66 7.63 8.81 15.41
CA SER A 66 8.24 7.51 15.70
C SER A 66 7.21 6.39 15.51
N PRO A 67 7.51 5.38 14.67
CA PRO A 67 6.66 4.20 14.53
C PRO A 67 6.40 3.46 15.85
N SER A 68 7.37 3.47 16.77
CA SER A 68 7.24 2.80 18.07
C SER A 68 6.12 3.37 18.94
N ASP A 69 5.86 4.67 18.82
CA ASP A 69 4.89 5.37 19.66
C ASP A 69 3.45 5.02 19.28
N ILE A 70 3.25 4.48 18.08
CA ILE A 70 1.98 3.95 17.59
C ILE A 70 1.95 2.42 17.52
N SER A 71 2.85 1.76 18.26
CA SER A 71 2.96 0.30 18.34
C SER A 71 3.28 -0.38 17.01
N LEU A 72 3.95 0.33 16.09
CA LEU A 72 4.49 -0.26 14.87
C LEU A 72 5.97 -0.60 15.03
N HIS A 73 6.37 -1.72 14.44
CA HIS A 73 7.76 -2.08 14.28
C HIS A 73 8.24 -1.68 12.88
N ALA A 74 9.37 -1.00 12.80
CA ALA A 74 9.97 -0.57 11.54
C ALA A 74 11.47 -0.86 11.55
N PRO A 75 12.04 -1.45 10.49
CA PRO A 75 11.38 -1.96 9.28
C PRO A 75 10.63 -3.29 9.51
N THR A 76 9.79 -3.70 8.56
CA THR A 76 9.17 -5.05 8.54
C THR A 76 9.67 -5.85 7.35
N THR A 77 9.22 -7.11 7.23
CA THR A 77 9.55 -7.96 6.08
C THR A 77 9.14 -7.33 4.75
N ARG A 78 8.00 -6.61 4.69
CA ARG A 78 7.46 -6.01 3.46
C ARG A 78 7.50 -4.49 3.42
N CYS A 79 7.82 -3.82 4.52
CA CYS A 79 8.08 -2.38 4.55
C CYS A 79 9.57 -2.13 4.81
N ARG A 80 10.29 -1.66 3.78
CA ARG A 80 11.70 -1.24 3.87
C ARG A 80 11.86 -0.11 4.87
N SER A 81 10.89 0.80 4.90
CA SER A 81 10.79 1.84 5.90
C SER A 81 9.30 2.11 6.18
N ILE A 82 9.02 2.47 7.43
CA ILE A 82 7.72 2.99 7.84
C ILE A 82 7.98 4.38 8.42
N THR A 83 7.33 5.37 7.82
CA THR A 83 7.36 6.75 8.31
C THR A 83 5.99 7.05 8.90
N VAL A 84 5.99 7.56 10.11
CA VAL A 84 4.77 8.00 10.80
C VAL A 84 4.86 9.49 10.93
N ASP A 85 3.72 10.15 10.76
CA ASP A 85 3.57 11.53 11.14
C ASP A 85 2.19 11.68 11.75
N VAL A 86 2.13 11.63 13.08
CA VAL A 86 0.97 12.06 13.83
C VAL A 86 1.13 13.53 14.03
N GLU A 87 0.25 14.28 13.37
CA GLU A 87 0.17 15.72 13.45
C GLU A 87 1.34 16.41 12.71
N ALA A 88 1.32 16.45 11.38
CA ALA A 88 2.07 17.46 10.61
C ALA A 88 1.19 18.09 9.53
N PRO A 89 0.99 19.42 9.56
CA PRO A 89 0.50 20.13 8.39
C PRO A 89 1.66 20.17 7.40
N ARG A 90 1.57 19.36 6.35
CA ARG A 90 2.37 19.60 5.15
C ARG A 90 1.38 19.90 4.04
N THR A 91 1.59 21.00 3.34
CA THR A 91 1.09 21.18 1.97
C THR A 91 1.74 20.09 1.11
N ARG A 92 1.25 18.87 1.25
CA ARG A 92 1.71 17.75 0.45
C ARG A 92 0.82 17.72 -0.78
N SER A 93 1.36 18.32 -1.84
CA SER A 93 0.88 18.17 -3.20
C SER A 93 0.91 16.69 -3.56
N LEU A 94 -0.25 16.04 -3.51
CA LEU A 94 -0.42 14.69 -4.01
C LEU A 94 -1.03 14.82 -5.41
N ILE A 95 -0.34 14.32 -6.42
CA ILE A 95 -0.85 14.31 -7.79
C ILE A 95 -1.74 13.08 -7.92
N ASP A 96 -3.03 13.30 -8.21
CA ASP A 96 -3.97 12.21 -8.49
C ASP A 96 -3.53 11.43 -9.76
N PRO A 97 -4.10 10.23 -10.02
CA PRO A 97 -3.80 9.47 -11.24
C PRO A 97 -4.14 10.20 -12.55
N ASN A 98 -4.90 11.30 -12.48
CA ASN A 98 -5.34 12.13 -13.60
C ASN A 98 -4.52 13.43 -13.75
N GLY A 99 -3.46 13.63 -12.95
CA GLY A 99 -2.58 14.79 -13.01
C GLY A 99 -3.04 16.03 -12.24
N LYS A 100 -4.06 15.95 -11.38
CA LYS A 100 -4.53 17.08 -10.55
C LYS A 100 -3.87 17.09 -9.18
N GLU A 101 -3.50 18.28 -8.72
CA GLU A 101 -2.84 18.52 -7.46
C GLU A 101 -3.84 18.59 -6.30
N LEU A 102 -3.78 17.62 -5.38
CA LEU A 102 -4.46 17.66 -4.09
C LEU A 102 -3.67 18.56 -3.15
N VAL A 103 -4.11 19.81 -3.02
CA VAL A 103 -3.59 20.75 -2.02
C VAL A 103 -4.40 20.58 -0.74
N LEU A 104 -3.91 19.78 0.21
CA LEU A 104 -4.44 19.76 1.58
C LEU A 104 -4.03 21.09 2.25
N PRO A 105 -4.98 21.95 2.68
CA PRO A 105 -4.62 23.23 3.28
C PRO A 105 -3.91 23.05 4.62
N ALA A 106 -2.90 23.88 4.83
CA ALA A 106 -1.86 23.78 5.85
C ALA A 106 -2.31 23.95 7.32
N ASN A 107 -3.61 23.87 7.63
CA ASN A 107 -4.15 24.47 8.86
C ASN A 107 -4.86 23.47 9.78
N SER A 108 -5.03 22.20 9.37
CA SER A 108 -5.67 21.18 10.19
C SER A 108 -4.73 20.00 10.48
N PRO A 109 -4.83 19.39 11.67
CA PRO A 109 -3.98 18.26 12.05
C PRO A 109 -4.33 16.99 11.28
N MET A 110 -3.50 16.63 10.31
CA MET A 110 -3.57 15.39 9.56
C MET A 110 -2.52 14.39 10.08
N SER A 111 -2.83 13.10 9.98
CA SER A 111 -1.92 12.03 10.38
C SER A 111 -1.70 11.05 9.24
N SER A 112 -0.46 10.58 9.06
CA SER A 112 -0.10 9.64 8.01
C SER A 112 0.78 8.51 8.51
N ILE A 113 0.59 7.32 7.94
CA ILE A 113 1.47 6.16 8.11
C ILE A 113 1.87 5.70 6.72
N THR A 114 3.11 5.94 6.32
CA THR A 114 3.63 5.59 5.00
C THR A 114 4.56 4.39 5.12
N CYS A 115 4.32 3.35 4.32
CA CYS A 115 5.24 2.24 4.12
C CYS A 115 5.86 2.31 2.72
N VAL A 116 7.19 2.25 2.64
CA VAL A 116 7.91 2.00 1.38
C VAL A 116 8.08 0.50 1.24
N ILE A 117 7.51 -0.06 0.17
CA ILE A 117 7.42 -1.50 -0.04
C ILE A 117 8.81 -2.07 -0.37
N ASN A 118 9.11 -3.21 0.28
CA ASN A 118 10.25 -4.06 -0.03
C ASN A 118 9.73 -5.33 -0.73
N GLY A 119 9.91 -5.42 -2.05
CA GLY A 119 9.21 -6.43 -2.84
C GLY A 119 9.90 -6.82 -4.15
N THR A 120 9.12 -7.40 -5.06
CA THR A 120 9.57 -7.67 -6.43
C THR A 120 9.78 -6.36 -7.18
N SER A 121 10.49 -6.40 -8.32
CA SER A 121 10.76 -5.22 -9.15
C SER A 121 9.51 -4.44 -9.58
N ALA A 122 8.33 -5.08 -9.61
CA ALA A 122 7.07 -4.44 -9.92
C ALA A 122 6.58 -3.47 -8.82
N VAL A 123 6.94 -3.71 -7.55
CA VAL A 123 6.40 -2.99 -6.38
C VAL A 123 7.48 -2.45 -5.44
N ASP A 124 8.74 -2.82 -5.64
CA ASP A 124 9.84 -2.36 -4.80
C ASP A 124 10.00 -0.83 -4.87
N GLY A 125 10.13 -0.19 -3.71
CA GLY A 125 10.24 1.27 -3.61
C GLY A 125 8.94 2.05 -3.85
N LYS A 126 7.84 1.38 -4.23
CA LYS A 126 6.50 1.97 -4.24
C LYS A 126 6.03 2.19 -2.81
N PHE A 127 5.11 3.13 -2.61
CA PHE A 127 4.56 3.42 -1.29
C PHE A 127 3.11 2.98 -1.16
N ILE A 128 2.73 2.65 0.06
CA ILE A 128 1.34 2.53 0.50
C ILE A 128 1.19 3.32 1.79
N GLU A 129 0.11 4.06 1.90
CA GLU A 129 -0.03 5.08 2.92
C GLU A 129 -1.45 5.10 3.47
N TRP A 130 -1.57 5.05 4.79
CA TRP A 130 -2.79 5.43 5.48
C TRP A 130 -2.74 6.91 5.79
N LEU A 131 -3.70 7.67 5.27
CA LEU A 131 -3.90 9.08 5.56
C LEU A 131 -5.18 9.23 6.38
N ARG A 132 -5.10 9.88 7.52
CA ARG A 132 -6.24 10.30 8.32
C ARG A 132 -6.49 11.78 8.13
N ILE A 133 -7.72 12.13 7.77
CA ILE A 133 -8.17 13.52 7.72
C ILE A 133 -8.39 14.02 9.14
N SER A 134 -8.14 15.31 9.35
CA SER A 134 -8.34 15.98 10.63
C SER A 134 -9.78 15.86 11.13
N ASP A 135 -9.97 16.02 12.44
CA ASP A 135 -11.32 16.07 13.04
C ASP A 135 -11.96 17.46 12.91
N VAL A 136 -11.17 18.46 12.52
CA VAL A 136 -11.62 19.82 12.23
C VAL A 136 -11.57 20.06 10.72
N GLY A 137 -12.73 20.32 10.13
CA GLY A 137 -12.84 20.79 8.75
C GLY A 137 -12.28 22.20 8.63
N LEU A 138 -11.71 22.53 7.48
CA LEU A 138 -11.17 23.87 7.24
C LEU A 138 -12.34 24.81 7.00
N ASN A 139 -12.42 25.92 7.74
CA ASN A 139 -13.50 26.90 7.58
C ASN A 139 -14.93 26.29 7.65
N GLY A 140 -15.10 25.16 8.35
CA GLY A 140 -16.38 24.45 8.44
C GLY A 140 -16.72 23.53 7.26
N SER A 141 -15.88 23.44 6.22
CA SER A 141 -16.02 22.45 5.15
C SER A 141 -15.16 21.23 5.44
N SER A 142 -15.83 20.19 5.93
CA SER A 142 -15.30 18.84 6.08
C SER A 142 -15.75 17.94 4.94
N ALA A 143 -16.15 18.52 3.81
CA ALA A 143 -16.82 17.80 2.73
C ALA A 143 -15.85 17.45 1.59
N ASP A 144 -16.05 16.30 0.96
CA ASP A 144 -15.46 16.00 -0.33
C ASP A 144 -16.15 16.74 -1.48
N THR A 145 -15.68 16.50 -2.71
CA THR A 145 -16.22 17.11 -3.94
C THR A 145 -17.69 16.77 -4.16
N ASP A 146 -18.16 15.68 -3.57
CA ASP A 146 -19.54 15.21 -3.63
C ASP A 146 -20.37 15.69 -2.43
N GLY A 147 -19.77 16.48 -1.53
CA GLY A 147 -20.44 17.04 -0.36
C GLY A 147 -20.45 16.09 0.86
N ASN A 148 -19.79 14.93 0.81
CA ASN A 148 -19.78 13.99 1.92
C ASN A 148 -18.80 14.41 3.01
N ASN A 149 -19.19 14.27 4.27
CA ASN A 149 -18.29 14.52 5.38
C ASN A 149 -17.11 13.52 5.41
N ILE A 150 -15.88 14.02 5.42
CA ILE A 150 -14.62 13.27 5.42
C ILE A 150 -13.75 13.52 6.65
N VAL A 151 -14.16 14.37 7.61
CA VAL A 151 -13.39 14.55 8.86
C VAL A 151 -13.27 13.22 9.63
N GLY A 152 -12.09 13.00 10.21
CA GLY A 152 -11.78 11.78 10.97
C GLY A 152 -11.76 10.49 10.13
N LYS A 153 -12.00 10.56 8.82
CA LYS A 153 -11.94 9.39 7.94
C LYS A 153 -10.50 9.04 7.57
N TRP A 154 -10.31 7.76 7.29
CA TRP A 154 -9.05 7.21 6.81
C TRP A 154 -9.14 6.86 5.33
N PHE A 155 -8.10 7.21 4.61
CA PHE A 155 -7.92 6.97 3.19
C PHE A 155 -6.63 6.20 2.97
N CYS A 156 -6.65 5.22 2.06
CA CYS A 156 -5.42 4.61 1.60
C CYS A 156 -4.93 5.31 0.32
N LEU A 157 -3.65 5.63 0.25
CA LEU A 157 -2.98 6.21 -0.90
C LEU A 157 -1.82 5.33 -1.33
N THR A 158 -1.56 5.25 -2.63
CA THR A 158 -0.47 4.43 -3.15
C THR A 158 -0.09 4.84 -4.58
N ASN A 159 1.19 4.69 -4.92
CA ASN A 159 1.69 4.81 -6.30
C ASN A 159 1.97 3.46 -6.98
N VAL A 160 1.51 2.36 -6.38
CA VAL A 160 1.50 1.03 -6.99
C VAL A 160 0.61 1.06 -8.24
N ASP A 161 0.92 0.22 -9.23
CA ASP A 161 0.09 0.08 -10.43
C ASP A 161 -1.35 -0.32 -10.08
N GLU A 162 -2.34 0.21 -10.81
CA GLU A 162 -3.76 0.04 -10.53
C GLU A 162 -4.21 -1.44 -10.46
N GLU A 163 -3.60 -2.31 -11.26
CA GLU A 163 -3.92 -3.74 -11.27
C GLU A 163 -3.50 -4.43 -9.95
N LEU A 164 -2.43 -3.93 -9.33
CA LEU A 164 -1.78 -4.50 -8.16
C LEU A 164 -2.25 -3.87 -6.83
N ARG A 165 -3.03 -2.78 -6.86
CA ARG A 165 -3.52 -2.10 -5.65
C ARG A 165 -4.49 -2.99 -4.84
N PRO A 166 -4.43 -2.96 -3.50
CA PRO A 166 -5.46 -3.54 -2.63
C PRO A 166 -6.79 -2.80 -2.77
N ILE A 167 -7.91 -3.49 -2.50
CA ILE A 167 -9.25 -2.90 -2.61
C ILE A 167 -9.41 -1.63 -1.76
N ALA A 168 -8.86 -1.65 -0.54
CA ALA A 168 -8.88 -0.51 0.38
C ALA A 168 -8.21 0.76 -0.18
N CYS A 169 -7.32 0.61 -1.17
CA CYS A 169 -6.59 1.70 -1.82
C CYS A 169 -7.11 2.01 -3.23
N LYS A 170 -8.10 1.24 -3.71
CA LYS A 170 -8.83 1.50 -4.95
C LYS A 170 -10.03 2.39 -4.66
N ASP A 171 -10.83 1.99 -3.68
CA ASP A 171 -12.06 2.70 -3.31
C ASP A 171 -11.74 4.07 -2.69
N SER A 172 -10.67 4.14 -1.90
CA SER A 172 -10.25 5.39 -1.27
C SER A 172 -9.77 6.45 -2.24
N LEU A 173 -9.27 6.10 -3.44
CA LEU A 173 -8.84 7.06 -4.46
C LEU A 173 -10.02 7.74 -5.15
N ALA A 174 -11.18 7.07 -5.23
CA ALA A 174 -12.41 7.66 -5.74
C ALA A 174 -13.06 8.61 -4.71
N ASP A 175 -12.91 8.31 -3.41
CA ASP A 175 -13.45 9.10 -2.30
C ASP A 175 -12.47 10.18 -1.78
N VAL A 176 -11.25 10.30 -2.34
CA VAL A 176 -10.38 11.43 -1.96
C VAL A 176 -11.00 12.69 -2.55
N PRO A 177 -11.33 13.69 -1.73
CA PRO A 177 -11.89 14.96 -2.20
C PRO A 177 -11.00 15.59 -3.27
N ALA A 178 -11.48 15.68 -4.50
CA ALA A 178 -10.96 16.62 -5.48
C ALA A 178 -11.29 18.05 -4.99
N TYR A 179 -10.34 18.67 -4.31
CA TYR A 179 -10.42 20.11 -4.05
C TYR A 179 -10.11 20.85 -5.36
N THR A 180 -11.12 21.54 -5.91
CA THR A 180 -10.95 22.61 -6.90
C THR A 180 -10.30 23.83 -6.27
#